data_AF-A0AA39XS49-F1
#
_entry.id   AF-A0AA39XS49-F1
#
_cell.length_a   1.000
_cell.length_b   1.000
_cell.length_c   1.000
_cell.angle_alpha   90.00
_cell.angle_beta   90.00
_cell.angle_gamma   90.00
#
_symmetry.space_group_name_H-M   'P 1'
#
loop_
_entity.id
_entity.type
_entity.pdbx_description
1 polymer ?
#
loop_
_entity_poly.entity_id
_entity_poly.type
_entity_poly.pdbx_seq_one_letter_code
_entity_poly.pdbx_strand_id
1 'polypeptide(L)'
;MPDADVTLTFLSPNWILFAEEVDDPLYSAHRHIAKLGADTGEGSGATIDAIMADEPASPLVCIAQQQYCNPNLDAGARCAPMASSLDSFRLGEALWPDEQQKRIYRWLWLLVDSSADIAAVQGTLSASSLLSRFRKQSGFQGPLAADQWQQDLEYQHNVSLSNLQSMAVLFANGPSDPDVLRYRQPPRNAQERRLCRSQKVFSRAYLNFSILGLSLTLAIGSAIIVLSYVLEPVVSYFQRRRNLDPYARLEWASNETLQLQRLAHEELGVGSWRRCLEAVPTTGRGEMLAVLDVGDLEHPRLRAVGPGLEVVIAMESDEGRSLVNREDEKEDDEVAVEGIGTEDEDIIPLEIDERRVHKTNSSYRHHQLDAVGESWVSLL
;
A
#
# COMPACT_ATOMS: atom_id res chain seq x y z
N MET A 1 -29.77 -32.07 16.70
CA MET A 1 -29.18 -31.45 17.91
C MET A 1 -30.23 -30.52 18.49
N PRO A 2 -30.57 -30.62 19.79
CA PRO A 2 -31.39 -29.59 20.43
C PRO A 2 -30.58 -28.29 20.60
N ASP A 3 -31.27 -27.15 20.66
CA ASP A 3 -30.71 -25.83 21.03
C ASP A 3 -29.62 -25.30 20.08
N ALA A 4 -29.96 -25.16 18.80
CA ALA A 4 -29.06 -24.62 17.78
C ALA A 4 -29.81 -23.77 16.75
N ASP A 5 -29.11 -22.83 16.13
CA ASP A 5 -29.62 -22.11 14.95
C ASP A 5 -29.40 -22.96 13.71
N VAL A 6 -30.44 -23.11 12.90
CA VAL A 6 -30.41 -23.95 11.69
C VAL A 6 -30.63 -23.06 10.48
N THR A 7 -29.65 -23.05 9.58
CA THR A 7 -29.73 -22.36 8.29
C THR A 7 -29.75 -23.40 7.17
N LEU A 8 -30.72 -23.27 6.26
CA LEU A 8 -30.80 -24.07 5.05
C LEU A 8 -30.55 -23.17 3.84
N THR A 9 -29.51 -23.49 3.08
CA THR A 9 -29.07 -22.74 1.90
C THR A 9 -29.10 -23.64 0.68
N PHE A 10 -29.57 -23.12 -0.45
CA PHE A 10 -29.61 -23.86 -1.71
C PHE A 10 -28.58 -23.31 -2.67
N LEU A 11 -27.66 -24.16 -3.13
CA LEU A 11 -26.80 -23.84 -4.26
C LEU A 11 -27.57 -24.14 -5.56
N SER A 12 -27.89 -23.11 -6.32
CA SER A 12 -28.54 -23.25 -7.63
C SER A 12 -27.51 -23.00 -8.74
N PRO A 13 -27.21 -24.00 -9.59
CA PRO A 13 -26.20 -23.86 -10.64
C PRO A 13 -26.64 -22.94 -11.79
N ASN A 14 -27.92 -22.56 -11.91
CA ASN A 14 -28.40 -21.51 -12.82
C ASN A 14 -27.82 -21.58 -14.25
N TRP A 15 -27.94 -22.74 -14.91
CA TRP A 15 -27.42 -23.00 -16.28
C TRP A 15 -25.90 -22.86 -16.44
N ILE A 16 -25.14 -22.86 -15.35
CA ILE A 16 -23.68 -22.98 -15.40
C ILE A 16 -23.32 -24.37 -15.90
N LEU A 17 -22.41 -24.42 -16.87
CA LEU A 17 -21.87 -25.64 -17.45
C LEU A 17 -20.53 -25.96 -16.78
N PHE A 18 -20.25 -27.22 -16.53
CA PHE A 18 -18.99 -27.70 -15.98
C PHE A 18 -18.11 -28.20 -17.12
N ALA A 19 -16.82 -27.87 -17.05
CA ALA A 19 -15.83 -28.29 -18.04
C ALA A 19 -15.39 -29.76 -17.85
N GLU A 20 -15.55 -30.30 -16.64
CA GLU A 20 -15.19 -31.66 -16.25
C GLU A 20 -16.26 -32.19 -15.28
N GLU A 21 -16.31 -33.51 -15.11
CA GLU A 21 -17.17 -34.14 -14.09
C GLU A 21 -16.74 -33.69 -12.69
N VAL A 22 -17.71 -33.49 -11.80
CA VAL A 22 -17.46 -33.01 -10.44
C VAL A 22 -18.09 -33.95 -9.43
N ASP A 23 -17.23 -34.63 -8.66
CA ASP A 23 -17.62 -35.56 -7.58
C ASP A 23 -17.98 -34.85 -6.25
N ASP A 24 -17.84 -33.53 -6.18
CA ASP A 24 -18.20 -32.76 -4.98
C ASP A 24 -19.70 -32.87 -4.68
N PRO A 25 -20.13 -33.25 -3.46
CA PRO A 25 -21.54 -33.47 -3.14
C PRO A 25 -22.45 -32.25 -3.30
N LEU A 26 -21.92 -31.03 -3.17
CA LEU A 26 -22.70 -29.80 -3.30
C LEU A 26 -22.82 -29.37 -4.77
N TYR A 27 -21.75 -29.51 -5.54
CA TYR A 27 -21.70 -29.10 -6.95
C TYR A 27 -22.08 -30.18 -7.96
N SER A 28 -22.10 -31.43 -7.52
CA SER A 28 -22.26 -32.69 -8.26
C SER A 28 -22.73 -32.54 -9.71
N ALA A 29 -21.87 -32.89 -10.66
CA ALA A 29 -22.12 -32.68 -12.09
C ALA A 29 -21.54 -33.81 -12.94
N HIS A 30 -22.41 -34.65 -13.50
CA HIS A 30 -22.05 -35.80 -14.34
C HIS A 30 -22.92 -35.90 -15.60
N ARG A 31 -23.85 -34.95 -15.80
CA ARG A 31 -24.80 -34.98 -16.92
C ARG A 31 -24.22 -34.32 -18.17
N HIS A 32 -23.61 -35.11 -19.04
CA HIS A 32 -23.14 -34.68 -20.36
C HIS A 32 -24.32 -34.26 -21.25
N ILE A 33 -24.36 -33.00 -21.69
CA ILE A 33 -25.45 -32.47 -22.52
C ILE A 33 -25.04 -32.17 -23.97
N ALA A 34 -23.78 -31.82 -24.22
CA ALA A 34 -23.29 -31.47 -25.55
C ALA A 34 -21.76 -31.49 -25.61
N LYS A 35 -21.22 -31.47 -26.83
CA LYS A 35 -19.82 -31.14 -27.11
C LYS A 35 -19.76 -29.78 -27.78
N LEU A 36 -19.05 -28.84 -27.18
CA LEU A 36 -18.94 -27.47 -27.67
C LEU A 36 -17.60 -27.26 -28.35
N GLY A 37 -17.58 -26.57 -29.49
CA GLY A 37 -16.34 -26.20 -30.16
C GLY A 37 -15.56 -25.20 -29.32
N ALA A 38 -14.28 -25.48 -29.10
CA ALA A 38 -13.33 -24.59 -28.45
C ALA A 38 -12.43 -23.94 -29.50
N ASP A 39 -12.36 -22.62 -29.50
CA ASP A 39 -11.43 -21.88 -30.35
C ASP A 39 -10.06 -21.82 -29.66
N THR A 40 -9.18 -22.75 -30.03
CA THR A 40 -7.83 -22.86 -29.46
C THR A 40 -6.78 -22.04 -30.23
N GLY A 41 -7.18 -21.21 -31.20
CA GLY A 41 -6.27 -20.35 -31.98
C GLY A 41 -5.39 -21.10 -33.02
N GLU A 42 -5.08 -22.37 -32.79
CA GLU A 42 -4.68 -23.32 -33.84
C GLU A 42 -5.92 -24.08 -34.30
N GLY A 43 -6.05 -24.32 -35.61
CA GLY A 43 -7.23 -24.91 -36.28
C GLY A 43 -7.58 -26.36 -35.90
N SER A 44 -7.42 -26.70 -34.63
CA SER A 44 -7.94 -27.89 -34.01
C SER A 44 -9.45 -27.73 -33.82
N GLY A 45 -10.23 -28.70 -34.27
CA GLY A 45 -11.64 -28.86 -33.90
C GLY A 45 -11.77 -29.33 -32.46
N ALA A 46 -11.03 -28.72 -31.53
CA ALA A 46 -11.08 -29.06 -30.12
C ALA A 46 -12.51 -28.91 -29.61
N THR A 47 -12.98 -29.91 -28.88
CA THR A 47 -14.30 -29.89 -28.25
C THR A 47 -14.17 -30.00 -26.76
N ILE A 48 -14.93 -29.19 -26.03
CA ILE A 48 -15.09 -29.29 -24.59
C ILE A 48 -16.44 -29.95 -24.32
N ASP A 49 -16.48 -30.90 -23.39
CA ASP A 49 -17.72 -31.50 -22.94
C ASP A 49 -18.48 -30.48 -22.08
N ALA A 50 -19.74 -30.22 -22.44
CA ALA A 50 -20.65 -29.42 -21.64
C ALA A 50 -21.37 -30.35 -20.67
N ILE A 51 -21.02 -30.25 -19.39
CA ILE A 51 -21.59 -31.06 -18.32
C ILE A 51 -22.52 -30.17 -17.49
N MET A 52 -23.68 -30.69 -17.11
CA MET A 52 -24.64 -29.99 -16.25
C MET A 52 -24.63 -30.61 -14.85
N ALA A 53 -24.96 -29.79 -13.86
CA ALA A 53 -25.23 -30.27 -12.51
C ALA A 53 -26.30 -31.38 -12.51
N ASP A 54 -26.13 -32.34 -11.61
CA ASP A 54 -27.02 -33.48 -11.46
C ASP A 54 -28.38 -33.04 -10.95
N GLU A 55 -28.39 -32.15 -9.96
CA GLU A 55 -29.57 -31.59 -9.33
C GLU A 55 -29.77 -30.09 -9.67
N PRO A 56 -31.03 -29.62 -9.81
CA PRO A 56 -31.31 -28.22 -10.09
C PRO A 56 -31.03 -27.28 -8.92
N ALA A 57 -30.99 -27.81 -7.69
CA ALA A 57 -30.57 -27.09 -6.50
C ALA A 57 -30.08 -28.08 -5.44
N SER A 58 -28.88 -27.85 -4.91
CA SER A 58 -28.28 -28.68 -3.86
C SER A 58 -28.48 -28.03 -2.49
N PRO A 59 -29.21 -28.67 -1.55
CA PRO A 59 -29.39 -28.13 -0.20
C PRO A 59 -28.15 -28.34 0.67
N LEU A 60 -27.81 -27.33 1.44
CA LEU A 60 -26.79 -27.35 2.48
C LEU A 60 -27.40 -26.88 3.80
N VAL A 61 -27.27 -27.69 4.85
CA VAL A 61 -27.76 -27.35 6.19
C VAL A 61 -26.58 -27.02 7.09
N CYS A 62 -26.59 -25.82 7.66
CA CYS A 62 -25.65 -25.39 8.69
C CYS A 62 -26.36 -25.37 10.04
N ILE A 63 -25.74 -25.98 11.04
CA ILE A 63 -26.19 -25.97 12.44
C ILE A 63 -25.13 -25.22 13.23
N ALA A 64 -25.52 -24.09 13.83
CA ALA A 64 -24.61 -23.24 14.60
C ALA A 64 -25.00 -23.22 16.07
N GLN A 65 -23.99 -23.30 16.94
CA GLN A 65 -24.12 -23.15 18.38
C GLN A 65 -23.02 -22.22 18.90
N GLN A 66 -23.33 -21.47 19.93
CA GLN A 66 -22.43 -20.51 20.56
C GLN A 66 -22.40 -20.74 22.07
N GLN A 67 -21.26 -20.43 22.68
CA GLN A 67 -21.10 -20.41 24.13
C GLN A 67 -20.25 -19.21 24.54
N TYR A 68 -20.60 -18.63 25.68
CA TYR A 68 -19.81 -17.58 26.31
C TYR A 68 -19.09 -18.13 27.54
N CYS A 69 -17.89 -17.63 27.80
CA CYS A 69 -17.06 -18.07 28.90
C CYS A 69 -16.54 -16.87 29.72
N ASN A 70 -16.53 -17.01 31.04
CA ASN A 70 -15.92 -16.07 31.97
C ASN A 70 -14.61 -16.68 32.53
N PRO A 71 -13.43 -16.18 32.12
CA PRO A 71 -12.14 -16.74 32.52
C PRO A 71 -11.85 -16.61 34.02
N ASN A 72 -12.59 -15.76 34.74
CA ASN A 72 -12.42 -15.53 36.18
C ASN A 72 -13.09 -16.62 37.04
N LEU A 73 -13.86 -17.53 36.44
CA LEU A 73 -14.51 -18.64 37.13
C LEU A 73 -13.69 -19.93 37.06
N ASP A 74 -13.95 -20.82 38.01
CA ASP A 74 -13.37 -22.16 38.05
C ASP A 74 -13.73 -22.95 36.79
N ALA A 75 -12.87 -23.89 36.40
CA ALA A 75 -12.99 -24.62 35.13
C ALA A 75 -14.36 -25.28 34.89
N GLY A 76 -15.03 -25.77 35.95
CA GLY A 76 -16.35 -26.39 35.86
C GLY A 76 -17.54 -25.42 35.72
N ALA A 77 -17.35 -24.13 36.00
CA ALA A 77 -18.37 -23.09 35.89
C ALA A 77 -17.97 -21.98 34.91
N ARG A 78 -16.88 -22.18 34.15
CA ARG A 78 -16.27 -21.18 33.29
C ARG A 78 -17.14 -20.79 32.10
N CYS A 79 -17.86 -21.74 31.52
CA CYS A 79 -18.61 -21.53 30.29
C CYS A 79 -20.08 -21.88 30.49
N ALA A 80 -20.94 -21.12 29.84
CA ALA A 80 -22.35 -21.47 29.70
C ALA A 80 -22.48 -22.66 28.73
N PRO A 81 -23.59 -23.42 28.79
CA PRO A 81 -23.87 -24.45 27.79
C PRO A 81 -23.91 -23.86 26.38
N MET A 82 -23.49 -24.65 25.39
CA MET A 82 -23.68 -24.32 23.98
C MET A 82 -25.19 -24.25 23.68
N ALA A 83 -25.62 -23.18 23.01
CA ALA A 83 -27.00 -22.98 22.61
C ALA A 83 -27.08 -22.13 21.33
N SER A 84 -28.30 -21.80 20.88
CA SER A 84 -28.54 -20.80 19.83
C SER A 84 -27.93 -19.44 20.18
N SER A 85 -27.77 -18.54 19.21
CA SER A 85 -27.22 -17.19 19.43
C SER A 85 -27.97 -16.44 20.55
N LEU A 86 -29.31 -16.46 20.52
CA LEU A 86 -30.14 -15.76 21.52
C LEU A 86 -30.13 -16.46 22.89
N ASP A 87 -30.16 -17.80 22.92
CA ASP A 87 -30.19 -18.54 24.18
C ASP A 87 -28.82 -18.53 24.86
N SER A 88 -27.73 -18.63 24.08
CA SER A 88 -26.36 -18.54 24.58
C SER A 88 -26.08 -17.18 25.24
N PHE A 89 -26.70 -16.11 24.74
CA PHE A 89 -26.67 -14.79 25.41
C PHE A 89 -27.30 -14.82 26.81
N ARG A 90 -28.51 -15.38 26.92
CA ARG A 90 -29.24 -15.46 28.20
C ARG A 90 -28.53 -16.36 29.20
N LEU A 91 -28.00 -17.49 28.73
CA LEU A 91 -27.23 -18.42 29.55
C LEU A 91 -25.88 -17.82 29.97
N GLY A 92 -25.24 -17.08 29.05
CA GLY A 92 -23.99 -16.38 29.31
C GLY A 92 -24.13 -15.34 30.41
N GLU A 93 -25.23 -14.58 30.44
CA GLU A 93 -25.44 -13.54 31.46
C GLU A 93 -25.34 -14.06 32.91
N ALA A 94 -25.68 -15.33 33.15
CA ALA A 94 -25.55 -15.97 34.45
C ALA A 94 -24.10 -16.12 34.94
N LEU A 95 -23.11 -16.07 34.04
CA LEU A 95 -21.68 -16.17 34.36
C LEU A 95 -21.11 -14.90 35.02
N TRP A 96 -21.83 -13.79 34.96
CA TRP A 96 -21.41 -12.51 35.53
C TRP A 96 -22.40 -12.08 36.61
N PRO A 97 -22.18 -12.44 37.90
CA PRO A 97 -23.13 -12.09 38.96
C PRO A 97 -23.16 -10.59 39.27
N ASP A 98 -22.03 -9.89 39.06
CA ASP A 98 -21.92 -8.45 39.27
C ASP A 98 -22.64 -7.65 38.17
N GLU A 99 -23.50 -6.71 38.59
CA GLU A 99 -24.30 -5.90 37.66
C GLU A 99 -23.46 -5.00 36.75
N GLN A 100 -22.25 -4.60 37.15
CA GLN A 100 -21.37 -3.83 36.26
C GLN A 100 -20.79 -4.73 35.17
N GLN A 101 -20.36 -5.93 35.52
CA GLN A 101 -19.88 -6.93 34.58
C GLN A 101 -20.97 -7.38 33.60
N LYS A 102 -22.22 -7.58 34.06
CA LYS A 102 -23.35 -7.88 33.16
C LYS A 102 -23.56 -6.80 32.12
N ARG A 103 -23.43 -5.52 32.49
CA ARG A 103 -23.57 -4.42 31.52
C ARG A 103 -22.47 -4.45 30.46
N ILE A 104 -21.24 -4.75 30.87
CA ILE A 104 -20.11 -4.92 29.94
C ILE A 104 -20.38 -6.12 29.01
N TYR A 105 -20.85 -7.24 29.57
CA TYR A 105 -21.22 -8.42 28.80
C TYR A 105 -22.31 -8.11 27.75
N ARG A 106 -23.41 -7.46 28.15
CA ARG A 106 -24.48 -7.04 27.23
C ARG A 106 -23.96 -6.12 26.13
N TRP A 107 -23.03 -5.23 26.45
CA TRP A 107 -22.41 -4.34 25.47
C TRP A 107 -21.51 -5.09 24.49
N LEU A 108 -20.72 -6.06 24.96
CA LEU A 108 -19.91 -6.93 24.11
C LEU A 108 -20.79 -7.84 23.24
N TRP A 109 -21.90 -8.32 23.78
CA TRP A 109 -22.87 -9.10 23.02
C TRP A 109 -23.44 -8.30 21.84
N LEU A 110 -23.78 -7.02 22.02
CA LEU A 110 -24.25 -6.17 20.91
C LEU A 110 -23.25 -6.09 19.75
N LEU A 111 -21.94 -6.13 20.04
CA LEU A 111 -20.89 -6.19 19.01
C LEU A 111 -20.92 -7.52 18.27
N VAL A 112 -21.04 -8.64 18.99
CA VAL A 112 -21.09 -10.00 18.40
C VAL A 112 -22.38 -10.19 17.60
N ASP A 113 -23.52 -9.76 18.13
CA ASP A 113 -24.83 -9.82 17.48
C ASP A 113 -24.89 -8.94 16.21
N SER A 114 -24.14 -7.84 16.19
CA SER A 114 -24.01 -6.99 15.00
C SER A 114 -23.01 -7.52 13.97
N SER A 115 -22.31 -8.63 14.25
CA SER A 115 -21.38 -9.26 13.30
C SER A 115 -22.11 -10.22 12.36
N ALA A 116 -21.58 -10.36 11.15
CA ALA A 116 -22.14 -11.24 10.14
C ALA A 116 -21.73 -12.70 10.41
N ASP A 117 -22.70 -13.54 10.71
CA ASP A 117 -22.53 -15.00 10.72
C ASP A 117 -22.50 -15.56 9.28
N ILE A 118 -22.34 -16.88 9.14
CA ILE A 118 -22.28 -17.54 7.82
C ILE A 118 -23.56 -17.27 7.01
N ALA A 119 -24.74 -17.28 7.66
CA ALA A 119 -26.01 -17.01 7.00
C ALA A 119 -26.09 -15.58 6.47
N ALA A 120 -25.64 -14.59 7.25
CA ALA A 120 -25.57 -13.19 6.84
C ALA A 120 -24.54 -12.98 5.71
N VAL A 121 -23.40 -13.67 5.75
CA VAL A 121 -22.41 -13.65 4.66
C VAL A 121 -23.03 -14.16 3.36
N GLN A 122 -23.76 -15.29 3.40
CA GLN A 122 -24.46 -15.84 2.25
C GLN A 122 -25.59 -14.92 1.77
N GLY A 123 -26.37 -14.33 2.67
CA GLY A 123 -27.46 -13.41 2.33
C GLY A 123 -26.98 -12.11 1.69
N THR A 124 -25.81 -11.62 2.12
CA THR A 124 -25.25 -10.33 1.65
C THR A 124 -24.43 -10.49 0.38
N LEU A 125 -23.56 -11.50 0.31
CA LEU A 125 -22.64 -11.70 -0.82
C LEU A 125 -23.19 -12.68 -1.87
N SER A 126 -24.15 -13.53 -1.52
CA SER A 126 -24.72 -14.55 -2.41
C SER A 126 -23.62 -15.37 -3.10
N ALA A 127 -23.67 -15.57 -4.42
CA ALA A 127 -22.64 -16.30 -5.17
C ALA A 127 -21.21 -15.71 -5.02
N SER A 128 -21.07 -14.47 -4.54
CA SER A 128 -19.75 -13.89 -4.24
C SER A 128 -19.10 -14.44 -2.98
N SER A 129 -19.85 -15.15 -2.13
CA SER A 129 -19.32 -15.82 -0.94
C SER A 129 -18.68 -17.19 -1.23
N LEU A 130 -18.65 -17.64 -2.50
CA LEU A 130 -18.08 -18.93 -2.89
C LEU A 130 -16.68 -18.73 -3.47
N LEU A 131 -15.72 -19.54 -3.03
CA LEU A 131 -14.36 -19.57 -3.58
C LEU A 131 -14.37 -20.16 -4.99
N SER A 132 -15.25 -21.14 -5.24
CA SER A 132 -15.48 -21.75 -6.57
C SER A 132 -15.76 -20.73 -7.69
N ARG A 133 -16.30 -19.55 -7.34
CA ARG A 133 -16.62 -18.46 -8.28
C ARG A 133 -15.40 -18.00 -9.08
N PHE A 134 -14.20 -18.09 -8.50
CA PHE A 134 -12.96 -17.67 -9.15
C PHE A 134 -12.49 -18.65 -10.22
N ARG A 135 -13.04 -19.88 -10.22
CA ARG A 135 -12.84 -20.88 -11.26
C ARG A 135 -13.93 -20.84 -12.33
N LYS A 136 -14.86 -19.88 -12.25
CA LYS A 136 -15.94 -19.70 -13.23
C LYS A 136 -15.57 -18.62 -14.24
N GLN A 137 -15.69 -18.92 -15.54
CA GLN A 137 -15.49 -17.97 -16.62
C GLN A 137 -16.57 -18.13 -17.69
N SER A 138 -17.19 -17.02 -18.12
CA SER A 138 -18.17 -16.99 -19.23
C SER A 138 -19.30 -18.03 -19.15
N GLY A 139 -19.81 -18.31 -17.94
CA GLY A 139 -20.87 -19.31 -17.72
C GLY A 139 -20.38 -20.75 -17.61
N PHE A 140 -19.07 -20.97 -17.72
CA PHE A 140 -18.42 -22.26 -17.47
C PHE A 140 -17.76 -22.28 -16.10
N GLN A 141 -18.03 -23.32 -15.33
CA GLN A 141 -17.29 -23.69 -14.15
C GLN A 141 -16.11 -24.57 -14.56
N GLY A 142 -14.91 -24.08 -14.32
CA GLY A 142 -13.69 -24.86 -14.48
C GLY A 142 -13.58 -25.97 -13.42
N PRO A 143 -12.53 -26.81 -13.50
CA PRO A 143 -12.38 -27.99 -12.65
C PRO A 143 -12.46 -27.64 -11.16
N LEU A 144 -13.27 -28.40 -10.42
CA LEU A 144 -13.44 -28.28 -8.98
C LEU A 144 -12.84 -29.51 -8.28
N ALA A 145 -12.34 -29.32 -7.07
CA ALA A 145 -11.90 -30.44 -6.24
C ALA A 145 -13.12 -31.16 -5.62
N ALA A 146 -12.98 -32.42 -5.22
CA ALA A 146 -14.05 -33.21 -4.61
C ALA A 146 -14.48 -32.69 -3.21
N ASP A 147 -13.67 -31.83 -2.59
CA ASP A 147 -13.88 -31.17 -1.31
C ASP A 147 -14.16 -29.66 -1.45
N GLN A 148 -14.52 -29.19 -2.65
CA GLN A 148 -14.76 -27.77 -2.93
C GLN A 148 -15.81 -27.14 -2.00
N TRP A 149 -16.86 -27.87 -1.62
CA TRP A 149 -17.88 -27.39 -0.69
C TRP A 149 -17.31 -27.06 0.70
N GLN A 150 -16.29 -27.81 1.14
CA GLN A 150 -15.61 -27.56 2.41
C GLN A 150 -14.80 -26.28 2.31
N GLN A 151 -14.05 -26.11 1.22
CA GLN A 151 -13.25 -24.90 0.97
C GLN A 151 -14.13 -23.65 0.86
N ASP A 152 -15.31 -23.76 0.24
CA ASP A 152 -16.27 -22.66 0.17
C ASP A 152 -16.83 -22.29 1.55
N LEU A 153 -17.15 -23.29 2.39
CA LEU A 153 -17.63 -23.04 3.75
C LEU A 153 -16.53 -22.48 4.66
N GLU A 154 -15.30 -22.98 4.56
CA GLU A 154 -14.15 -22.44 5.27
C GLU A 154 -13.90 -20.99 4.88
N TYR A 155 -13.99 -20.67 3.58
CA TYR A 155 -13.90 -19.30 3.10
C TYR A 155 -14.99 -18.42 3.70
N GLN A 156 -16.25 -18.86 3.71
CA GLN A 156 -17.37 -18.13 4.33
C GLN A 156 -17.17 -17.93 5.83
N HIS A 157 -16.69 -18.95 6.53
CA HIS A 157 -16.39 -18.85 7.95
C HIS A 157 -15.26 -17.85 8.21
N ASN A 158 -14.18 -17.87 7.41
CA ASN A 158 -13.10 -16.89 7.50
C ASN A 158 -13.58 -15.46 7.26
N VAL A 159 -14.53 -15.25 6.33
CA VAL A 159 -15.18 -13.95 6.12
C VAL A 159 -15.97 -13.53 7.36
N SER A 160 -16.75 -14.43 7.97
CA SER A 160 -17.49 -14.14 9.19
C SER A 160 -16.58 -13.75 10.37
N LEU A 161 -15.47 -14.47 10.56
CA LEU A 161 -14.48 -14.15 11.60
C LEU A 161 -13.77 -12.82 11.34
N SER A 162 -13.45 -12.54 10.08
CA SER A 162 -12.87 -11.25 9.68
C SER A 162 -13.85 -10.10 9.91
N ASN A 163 -15.15 -10.31 9.65
CA ASN A 163 -16.19 -9.34 9.96
C ASN A 163 -16.30 -9.09 11.46
N LEU A 164 -16.32 -10.14 12.29
CA LEU A 164 -16.32 -10.01 13.75
C LEU A 164 -15.14 -9.16 14.26
N GLN A 165 -13.95 -9.36 13.72
CA GLN A 165 -12.77 -8.53 14.04
C GLN A 165 -12.95 -7.07 13.60
N SER A 166 -13.51 -6.84 12.41
CA SER A 166 -13.79 -5.49 11.90
C SER A 166 -14.86 -4.76 12.73
N MET A 167 -15.88 -5.49 13.20
CA MET A 167 -16.95 -4.95 14.00
C MET A 167 -16.47 -4.39 15.33
N ALA A 168 -15.42 -4.95 15.94
CA ALA A 168 -14.82 -4.36 17.14
C ALA A 168 -14.32 -2.93 16.93
N VAL A 169 -13.87 -2.60 15.72
CA VAL A 169 -13.43 -1.25 15.34
C VAL A 169 -14.62 -0.37 14.95
N LEU A 170 -15.50 -0.88 14.09
CA LEU A 170 -16.66 -0.13 13.58
C LEU A 170 -17.64 0.23 14.69
N PHE A 171 -17.82 -0.65 15.67
CA PHE A 171 -18.67 -0.40 16.83
C PHE A 171 -18.15 0.77 17.69
N ALA A 172 -16.83 0.95 17.75
CA ALA A 172 -16.19 2.04 18.48
C ALA A 172 -16.26 3.38 17.71
N ASN A 173 -15.89 3.36 16.43
CA ASN A 173 -15.82 4.56 15.58
C ASN A 173 -17.21 5.05 15.14
N GLY A 174 -18.14 4.13 14.93
CA GLY A 174 -19.40 4.39 14.23
C GLY A 174 -19.23 4.31 12.70
N PRO A 175 -20.34 4.35 11.96
CA PRO A 175 -20.32 4.36 10.50
C PRO A 175 -19.65 5.63 9.96
N SER A 176 -18.99 5.51 8.81
CA SER A 176 -18.37 6.65 8.12
C SER A 176 -19.40 7.56 7.44
N ASP A 177 -20.58 7.01 7.12
CA ASP A 177 -21.67 7.73 6.46
C ASP A 177 -22.44 8.62 7.46
N PRO A 178 -22.49 9.95 7.26
CA PRO A 178 -23.23 10.87 8.12
C PRO A 178 -24.72 10.55 8.24
N ASP A 179 -25.35 10.05 7.18
CA ASP A 179 -26.79 9.74 7.16
C ASP A 179 -27.13 8.52 8.01
N VAL A 180 -26.13 7.68 8.28
CA VAL A 180 -26.27 6.50 9.14
C VAL A 180 -25.84 6.81 10.58
N LEU A 181 -25.00 7.83 10.80
CA LEU A 181 -24.57 8.25 12.14
C LEU A 181 -25.75 8.56 13.07
N ARG A 182 -26.89 9.04 12.55
CA ARG A 182 -28.11 9.28 13.35
C ARG A 182 -28.70 8.02 14.01
N TYR A 183 -28.42 6.84 13.46
CA TYR A 183 -28.87 5.56 14.01
C TYR A 183 -27.84 4.94 14.96
N ARG A 184 -26.67 5.55 15.12
CA ARG A 184 -25.66 5.11 16.07
C ARG A 184 -26.20 5.20 17.49
N GLN A 185 -26.04 4.14 18.27
CA GLN A 185 -26.34 4.16 19.69
C GLN A 185 -25.11 4.61 20.48
N PRO A 186 -25.07 5.84 21.04
CA PRO A 186 -23.96 6.28 21.86
C PRO A 186 -23.95 5.55 23.23
N PRO A 187 -22.79 5.48 23.90
CA PRO A 187 -22.70 4.87 25.22
C PRO A 187 -23.56 5.62 26.25
N ARG A 188 -24.52 4.91 26.84
CA ARG A 188 -25.56 5.43 27.74
C ARG A 188 -25.04 5.65 29.16
N ASN A 189 -24.07 4.87 29.60
CA ASN A 189 -23.55 4.90 30.98
C ASN A 189 -22.01 5.08 31.05
N ALA A 190 -21.50 5.28 32.27
CA ALA A 190 -20.07 5.52 32.51
C ALA A 190 -19.20 4.31 32.16
N GLN A 191 -19.74 3.10 32.30
CA GLN A 191 -19.06 1.83 32.04
C GLN A 191 -18.84 1.63 30.54
N GLU A 192 -19.88 1.83 29.73
CA GLU A 192 -19.82 1.80 28.27
C GLU A 192 -18.86 2.87 27.74
N ARG A 193 -18.92 4.10 28.28
CA ARG A 193 -17.96 5.17 27.92
C ARG A 193 -16.51 4.79 28.27
N ARG A 194 -16.30 4.14 29.41
CA ARG A 194 -14.97 3.66 29.80
C ARG A 194 -14.47 2.60 28.83
N LEU A 195 -15.34 1.68 28.41
CA LEU A 195 -15.01 0.64 27.45
C LEU A 195 -14.66 1.23 26.07
N CYS A 196 -15.48 2.13 25.53
CA CYS A 196 -15.18 2.84 24.29
C CYS A 196 -13.86 3.61 24.36
N ARG A 197 -13.54 4.27 25.49
CA ARG A 197 -12.26 4.97 25.67
C ARG A 197 -11.07 4.04 25.86
N SER A 198 -11.30 2.80 26.28
CA SER A 198 -10.24 1.81 26.46
C SER A 198 -9.90 1.06 25.17
N GLN A 199 -10.77 1.11 24.16
CA GLN A 199 -10.52 0.55 22.85
C GLN A 199 -9.50 1.42 22.11
N LYS A 200 -8.36 0.82 21.75
CA LYS A 200 -7.32 1.46 20.96
C LYS A 200 -7.27 0.75 19.61
N VAL A 201 -7.47 1.51 18.55
CA VAL A 201 -7.39 1.01 17.18
C VAL A 201 -6.21 1.67 16.49
N PHE A 202 -5.48 0.91 15.69
CA PHE A 202 -4.43 1.45 14.85
C PHE A 202 -5.04 2.37 13.78
N SER A 203 -4.68 3.65 13.79
CA SER A 203 -5.11 4.60 12.76
C SER A 203 -4.01 4.79 11.73
N ARG A 204 -4.35 4.66 10.44
CA ARG A 204 -3.48 4.99 9.32
C ARG A 204 -3.46 6.49 8.97
N ALA A 205 -4.36 7.28 9.58
CA ALA A 205 -4.41 8.72 9.36
C ALA A 205 -3.16 9.44 9.89
N TYR A 206 -2.43 8.81 10.81
CA TYR A 206 -1.20 9.32 11.38
C TYR A 206 -0.08 8.32 11.13
N LEU A 207 0.88 8.70 10.28
CA LEU A 207 2.09 7.92 10.09
C LEU A 207 3.03 8.20 11.26
N ASN A 208 3.33 7.16 12.05
CA ASN A 208 4.32 7.24 13.13
C ASN A 208 5.73 7.24 12.53
N PHE A 209 6.16 8.36 11.98
CA PHE A 209 7.57 8.54 11.63
C PHE A 209 8.38 8.80 12.91
N SER A 210 9.51 8.13 13.04
CA SER A 210 10.48 8.49 14.08
C SER A 210 11.05 9.86 13.75
N ILE A 211 10.51 10.91 14.37
CA ILE A 211 10.99 12.29 14.24
C ILE A 211 12.49 12.35 14.57
N LEU A 212 12.92 11.56 15.56
CA LEU A 212 14.33 11.42 15.91
C LEU A 212 15.13 10.86 14.74
N GLY A 213 14.67 9.77 14.13
CA GLY A 213 15.33 9.16 12.97
C GLY A 213 15.45 10.11 11.78
N LEU A 214 14.36 10.79 11.43
CA LEU A 214 14.34 11.78 10.36
C LEU A 214 15.25 12.98 10.63
N SER A 215 15.24 13.49 11.87
CA SER A 215 16.09 14.62 12.26
C SER A 215 17.57 14.25 12.24
N LEU A 216 17.92 13.03 12.67
CA LEU A 216 19.31 12.56 12.71
C LEU A 216 19.87 12.35 11.31
N THR A 217 19.09 11.76 10.40
CA THR A 217 19.53 11.54 9.02
C THR A 217 19.70 12.86 8.27
N LEU A 218 18.78 13.81 8.44
CA LEU A 218 18.89 15.15 7.84
C LEU A 218 20.05 15.95 8.44
N ALA A 219 20.25 15.91 9.77
CA ALA A 219 21.33 16.63 10.43
C ALA A 219 22.71 16.07 10.05
N ILE A 220 22.89 14.74 10.08
CA ILE A 220 24.16 14.11 9.71
C ILE A 220 24.43 14.31 8.22
N GLY A 221 23.43 14.09 7.35
CA GLY A 221 23.57 14.27 5.91
C GLY A 221 23.95 15.70 5.54
N SER A 222 23.25 16.69 6.11
CA SER A 222 23.58 18.11 5.89
C SER A 222 24.97 18.48 6.43
N ALA A 223 25.36 17.96 7.59
CA ALA A 223 26.70 18.20 8.15
C ALA A 223 27.81 17.64 7.25
N ILE A 224 27.63 16.44 6.66
CA ILE A 224 28.60 15.85 5.72
C ILE A 224 28.72 16.72 4.45
N ILE A 225 27.59 17.16 3.89
CA ILE A 225 27.59 18.03 2.70
C ILE A 225 28.28 19.35 2.98
N VAL A 226 27.92 20.03 4.08
CA VAL A 226 28.55 21.30 4.48
C VAL A 226 30.04 21.10 4.73
N LEU A 227 30.45 20.03 5.40
CA LEU A 227 31.85 19.73 5.63
C LEU A 227 32.60 19.54 4.30
N SER A 228 32.02 18.82 3.34
CA SER A 228 32.61 18.61 2.01
C SER A 228 32.84 19.93 1.27
N TYR A 229 31.88 20.85 1.31
CA TYR A 229 32.03 22.16 0.64
C TYR A 229 33.00 23.11 1.35
N VAL A 230 33.11 23.02 2.67
CA VAL A 230 33.93 23.94 3.47
C VAL A 230 35.39 23.47 3.58
N LEU A 231 35.65 22.16 3.47
CA LEU A 231 36.99 21.60 3.66
C LEU A 231 38.00 22.16 2.64
N GLU A 232 37.64 22.21 1.37
CA GLU A 232 38.51 22.69 0.29
C GLU A 232 38.94 24.17 0.45
N PRO A 233 38.03 25.15 0.60
CA PRO A 233 38.42 26.55 0.79
C PRO A 233 39.17 26.78 2.11
N VAL A 234 38.83 26.05 3.18
CA VAL A 234 39.50 26.18 4.48
C VAL A 234 40.92 25.63 4.41
N VAL A 235 41.12 24.44 3.85
CA VAL A 235 42.45 23.84 3.67
C VAL A 235 43.31 24.71 2.76
N SER A 236 42.75 25.20 1.64
CA SER A 236 43.44 26.11 0.73
C SER A 236 43.84 27.42 1.42
N TYR A 237 42.96 28.01 2.23
CA TYR A 237 43.26 29.21 3.01
C TYR A 237 44.38 28.98 4.04
N PHE A 238 44.32 27.89 4.80
CA PHE A 238 45.34 27.58 5.81
C PHE A 238 46.70 27.25 5.18
N GLN A 239 46.74 26.46 4.10
CA GLN A 239 47.98 26.16 3.38
C GLN A 239 48.61 27.42 2.78
N ARG A 240 47.80 28.32 2.19
CA ARG A 240 48.29 29.63 1.68
C ARG A 240 48.85 30.50 2.79
N ARG A 241 48.18 30.57 3.94
CA ARG A 241 48.60 31.44 5.06
C ARG A 241 49.85 30.94 5.79
N ARG A 242 50.02 29.62 5.89
CA ARG A 242 51.14 29.00 6.63
C ARG A 242 52.30 28.58 5.71
N ASN A 243 52.16 28.76 4.40
CA ASN A 243 53.11 28.30 3.37
C ASN A 243 53.51 26.83 3.54
N LEU A 244 52.53 25.99 3.89
CA LEU A 244 52.73 24.57 4.12
C LEU A 244 52.66 23.84 2.77
N ASP A 245 53.72 23.07 2.50
CA ASP A 245 53.87 22.17 1.35
C ASP A 245 53.32 22.71 0.01
N PRO A 246 54.06 23.59 -0.68
CA PRO A 246 53.62 24.14 -1.95
C PRO A 246 53.49 23.09 -3.06
N TYR A 247 54.18 21.94 -2.94
CA TYR A 247 54.13 20.88 -3.95
C TYR A 247 52.80 20.12 -3.89
N ALA A 248 52.41 19.64 -2.70
CA ALA A 248 51.15 18.92 -2.50
C ALA A 248 49.93 19.76 -2.92
N ARG A 249 49.99 21.09 -2.72
CA ARG A 249 48.92 22.00 -3.16
C ARG A 249 48.86 22.14 -4.68
N LEU A 250 50.01 22.23 -5.35
CA LEU A 250 50.06 22.32 -6.81
C LEU A 250 49.56 21.02 -7.44
N GLU A 251 49.95 19.88 -6.88
CA GLU A 251 49.49 18.55 -7.30
C GLU A 251 47.97 18.40 -7.13
N TRP A 252 47.42 18.79 -5.97
CA TRP A 252 45.98 18.78 -5.72
C TRP A 252 45.23 19.66 -6.72
N ALA A 253 45.67 20.91 -6.90
CA ALA A 253 45.03 21.85 -7.80
C ALA A 253 45.13 21.40 -9.28
N SER A 254 46.26 20.82 -9.71
CA SER A 254 46.41 20.34 -11.09
C SER A 254 45.55 19.11 -11.41
N ASN A 255 45.17 18.33 -10.39
CA ASN A 255 44.35 17.13 -10.54
C ASN A 255 42.84 17.39 -10.45
N GLU A 256 42.42 18.64 -10.22
CA GLU A 256 41.00 19.00 -10.32
C GLU A 256 40.50 18.85 -11.76
N THR A 257 39.25 18.43 -11.93
CA THR A 257 38.67 18.06 -13.23
C THR A 257 38.81 19.16 -14.29
N LEU A 258 38.52 20.40 -13.92
CA LEU A 258 38.64 21.55 -14.83
C LEU A 258 40.10 21.92 -15.13
N GLN A 259 41.02 21.67 -14.19
CA GLN A 259 42.45 21.91 -14.39
C GLN A 259 43.09 20.83 -15.26
N LEU A 260 42.65 19.58 -15.16
CA LEU A 260 43.05 18.51 -16.09
C LEU A 260 42.56 18.81 -17.51
N GLN A 261 41.32 19.29 -17.67
CA GLN A 261 40.81 19.74 -18.96
C GLN A 261 41.64 20.90 -19.51
N ARG A 262 41.97 21.89 -18.67
CA ARG A 262 42.86 23.01 -19.03
C ARG A 262 44.19 22.52 -19.58
N LEU A 263 44.89 21.66 -18.83
CA LEU A 263 46.19 21.11 -19.22
C LEU A 263 46.11 20.39 -20.57
N ALA A 264 45.05 19.59 -20.80
CA ALA A 264 44.86 18.90 -22.08
C ALA A 264 44.70 19.87 -23.28
N HIS A 265 44.10 21.04 -23.06
CA HIS A 265 43.96 22.07 -24.10
C HIS A 265 45.23 22.90 -24.27
N GLU A 266 45.94 23.16 -23.17
CA GLU A 266 47.20 23.90 -23.13
C GLU A 266 48.31 23.12 -23.87
N GLU A 267 48.36 21.79 -23.75
CA GLU A 267 49.26 20.92 -24.53
C GLU A 267 49.00 20.97 -26.05
N LEU A 268 47.77 21.28 -26.46
CA LEU A 268 47.41 21.49 -27.86
C LEU A 268 47.67 22.94 -28.33
N GLY A 269 48.17 23.81 -27.44
CA GLY A 269 48.42 25.22 -27.71
C GLY A 269 47.15 26.07 -27.83
N VAL A 270 46.02 25.62 -27.25
CA VAL A 270 44.71 26.27 -27.39
C VAL A 270 44.30 26.98 -26.10
N GLY A 271 43.89 28.24 -26.24
CA GLY A 271 43.35 29.09 -25.16
C GLY A 271 44.41 29.87 -24.38
N SER A 272 44.11 31.13 -24.06
CA SER A 272 44.92 31.98 -23.19
C SER A 272 44.48 31.81 -21.74
N TRP A 273 45.00 30.80 -21.07
CA TRP A 273 44.55 30.41 -19.73
C TRP A 273 44.98 31.40 -18.63
N ARG A 274 44.06 31.70 -17.74
CA ARG A 274 44.26 32.49 -16.51
C ARG A 274 43.71 31.71 -15.32
N ARG A 275 44.16 32.07 -14.11
CA ARG A 275 43.78 31.40 -12.84
C ARG A 275 44.12 29.90 -12.84
N CYS A 276 45.30 29.57 -13.38
CA CYS A 276 45.83 28.21 -13.52
C CYS A 276 46.11 27.48 -12.19
N LEU A 277 45.87 28.13 -11.05
CA LEU A 277 46.08 27.61 -9.69
C LEU A 277 44.82 27.77 -8.80
N GLU A 278 43.68 28.11 -9.40
CA GLU A 278 42.37 28.22 -8.73
C GLU A 278 41.44 27.11 -9.20
N ALA A 279 40.30 26.89 -8.53
CA ALA A 279 39.43 25.76 -8.88
C ALA A 279 38.82 25.84 -10.29
N VAL A 280 38.65 27.05 -10.82
CA VAL A 280 38.06 27.29 -12.13
C VAL A 280 39.05 28.08 -13.01
N PRO A 281 39.75 27.43 -13.96
CA PRO A 281 40.57 28.12 -14.94
C PRO A 281 39.67 28.84 -15.95
N THR A 282 40.11 30.01 -16.41
CA THR A 282 39.32 30.86 -17.32
C THR A 282 40.15 31.27 -18.53
N THR A 283 39.56 31.23 -19.73
CA THR A 283 40.15 31.72 -20.98
C THR A 283 39.78 33.17 -21.27
N GLY A 284 40.36 33.74 -22.33
CA GLY A 284 39.90 35.01 -22.90
C GLY A 284 38.46 34.92 -23.42
N ARG A 285 37.74 36.04 -23.44
CA ARG A 285 36.38 36.07 -24.00
C ARG A 285 36.42 35.76 -25.49
N GLY A 286 35.58 34.81 -25.93
CA GLY A 286 35.44 34.45 -27.34
C GLY A 286 36.54 33.53 -27.89
N GLU A 287 37.44 33.02 -27.04
CA GLU A 287 38.43 32.03 -27.46
C GLU A 287 37.77 30.66 -27.65
N MET A 288 38.03 30.05 -28.81
CA MET A 288 37.56 28.70 -29.09
C MET A 288 38.48 27.68 -28.42
N LEU A 289 37.88 26.68 -27.79
CA LEU A 289 38.57 25.55 -27.19
C LEU A 289 38.75 24.42 -28.21
N ALA A 290 39.62 23.46 -27.89
CA ALA A 290 39.85 22.28 -28.70
C ALA A 290 38.54 21.47 -28.78
N VAL A 291 38.30 20.89 -29.96
CA VAL A 291 37.12 20.06 -30.21
C VAL A 291 37.57 18.61 -30.26
N LEU A 292 36.66 17.69 -29.93
CA LEU A 292 36.92 16.26 -30.04
C LEU A 292 36.97 15.85 -31.52
N ASP A 293 38.09 15.30 -31.96
CA ASP A 293 38.24 14.70 -33.29
C ASP A 293 37.56 13.32 -33.29
N VAL A 294 36.52 13.19 -34.11
CA VAL A 294 35.73 11.98 -34.30
C VAL A 294 36.14 11.20 -35.56
N GLY A 295 37.25 11.55 -36.20
CA GLY A 295 37.76 10.85 -37.39
C GLY A 295 38.17 9.40 -37.13
N ASP A 296 38.52 9.05 -35.89
CA ASP A 296 38.74 7.69 -35.41
C ASP A 296 37.84 7.43 -34.20
N LEU A 297 36.78 6.66 -34.39
CA LEU A 297 35.79 6.36 -33.35
C LEU A 297 36.33 5.43 -32.25
N GLU A 298 37.39 4.67 -32.53
CA GLU A 298 38.01 3.78 -31.54
C GLU A 298 39.08 4.49 -30.70
N HIS A 299 39.50 5.69 -31.12
CA HIS A 299 40.52 6.47 -30.42
C HIS A 299 40.32 7.99 -30.54
N PRO A 300 39.26 8.55 -29.93
CA PRO A 300 38.96 9.97 -30.01
C PRO A 300 40.05 10.80 -29.30
N ARG A 301 40.49 11.89 -29.95
CA ARG A 301 41.51 12.80 -29.42
C ARG A 301 41.02 14.24 -29.49
N LEU A 302 41.50 15.07 -28.58
CA LEU A 302 41.28 16.52 -28.70
C LEU A 302 42.14 17.08 -29.83
N ARG A 303 41.57 18.00 -30.61
CA ARG A 303 42.22 18.66 -31.74
C ARG A 303 41.97 20.16 -31.72
N ALA A 304 43.02 20.93 -31.98
CA ALA A 304 42.89 22.37 -32.17
C ALA A 304 42.07 22.68 -33.44
N VAL A 305 41.17 23.66 -33.33
CA VAL A 305 40.37 24.13 -34.46
C VAL A 305 41.32 24.79 -35.48
N GLY A 306 41.38 24.25 -36.70
CA GLY A 306 42.22 24.81 -37.77
C GLY A 306 41.55 26.02 -38.45
N PRO A 307 42.33 26.89 -39.15
CA PRO A 307 41.83 28.14 -39.72
C PRO A 307 40.72 28.00 -40.79
N GLY A 308 40.41 26.79 -41.23
CA GLY A 308 39.27 26.51 -42.13
C GLY A 308 37.96 26.16 -41.41
N LEU A 309 38.01 25.70 -40.16
CA LEU A 309 36.83 25.31 -39.39
C LEU A 309 36.24 26.50 -38.60
N GLU A 310 37.08 27.50 -38.29
CA GLU A 310 36.63 28.77 -37.69
C GLU A 310 35.63 29.51 -38.59
N VAL A 311 35.83 29.45 -39.91
CA VAL A 311 34.93 30.09 -40.89
C VAL A 311 33.59 29.33 -40.99
N VAL A 312 33.63 27.99 -40.97
CA VAL A 312 32.40 27.17 -41.06
C VAL A 312 31.55 27.33 -39.79
N ILE A 313 32.16 27.30 -38.60
CA ILE A 313 31.46 27.50 -37.33
C ILE A 313 30.97 28.95 -37.17
N ALA A 314 31.75 29.94 -37.63
CA ALA A 314 31.30 31.34 -37.63
C ALA A 314 30.12 31.56 -38.58
N MET A 315 30.13 30.94 -39.76
CA MET A 315 29.02 31.00 -40.73
C MET A 315 27.75 30.31 -40.20
N GLU A 316 27.87 29.15 -39.55
CA GLU A 316 26.73 28.48 -38.88
C GLU A 316 26.16 29.32 -37.71
N SER A 317 27.03 30.03 -36.97
CA SER A 317 26.59 30.88 -35.86
C SER A 317 25.81 32.13 -36.32
N ASP A 318 26.13 32.69 -37.49
CA ASP A 318 25.43 33.85 -38.06
C ASP A 318 24.09 33.44 -38.72
N GLU A 319 24.04 32.25 -39.33
CA GLU A 319 22.81 31.68 -39.87
C GLU A 319 21.81 31.33 -38.75
N GLY A 320 22.29 30.76 -37.64
CA GLY A 320 21.49 30.54 -36.42
C GLY A 320 21.02 31.84 -35.76
N ARG A 321 21.81 32.92 -35.80
CA ARG A 321 21.40 34.23 -35.29
C ARG A 321 20.34 34.92 -36.15
N SER A 322 20.32 34.64 -37.45
CA SER A 322 19.30 35.14 -38.38
C SER A 322 17.93 34.46 -38.20
N LEU A 323 17.92 33.18 -37.78
CA LEU A 323 16.70 32.43 -37.50
C LEU A 323 16.09 32.81 -36.15
N VAL A 324 16.91 33.00 -35.11
CA VAL A 324 16.45 33.46 -33.79
C VAL A 324 15.82 34.86 -33.87
N ASN A 325 16.41 35.80 -34.61
CA ASN A 325 15.84 37.14 -34.79
C ASN A 325 14.53 37.16 -35.61
N ARG A 326 14.17 36.07 -36.32
CA ARG A 326 12.94 35.99 -37.12
C ARG A 326 11.78 35.32 -36.38
N GLU A 327 12.06 34.66 -35.26
CA GLU A 327 11.07 34.05 -34.38
C GLU A 327 10.62 35.03 -33.28
N ASP A 328 11.49 35.95 -32.85
CA ASP A 328 11.18 36.96 -31.82
C ASP A 328 10.26 38.13 -32.29
N GLU A 329 9.94 38.25 -33.58
CA GLU A 329 9.01 39.27 -34.12
C GLU A 329 7.57 38.76 -34.33
N LYS A 330 7.24 37.53 -33.92
CA LYS A 330 5.94 36.90 -34.26
C LYS A 330 5.10 36.37 -33.10
N GLU A 331 5.48 36.64 -31.85
CA GLU A 331 4.78 36.11 -30.67
C GLU A 331 4.31 37.22 -29.73
N ASP A 332 3.63 38.24 -30.27
CA ASP A 332 2.78 39.16 -29.52
C ASP A 332 1.47 39.35 -30.31
N ASP A 333 0.56 38.36 -30.24
CA ASP A 333 -0.87 38.56 -30.49
C ASP A 333 -1.69 37.56 -29.66
N GLU A 334 -2.55 38.13 -28.81
CA GLU A 334 -3.44 37.50 -27.83
C GLU A 334 -4.42 36.48 -28.44
N VAL A 335 -4.70 35.38 -27.73
CA VAL A 335 -6.04 34.77 -27.68
C VAL A 335 -6.36 34.29 -26.27
N ALA A 336 -7.35 34.92 -25.66
CA ALA A 336 -8.02 34.53 -24.43
C ALA A 336 -8.90 33.28 -24.63
N VAL A 337 -8.91 32.36 -23.66
CA VAL A 337 -9.97 31.35 -23.50
C VAL A 337 -10.35 31.21 -22.03
N GLU A 338 -11.66 31.26 -21.80
CA GLU A 338 -12.40 31.31 -20.56
C GLU A 338 -12.20 30.12 -19.61
N GLY A 339 -12.39 30.39 -18.33
CA GLY A 339 -12.29 29.43 -17.23
C GLY A 339 -13.49 28.50 -17.04
N ILE A 340 -13.22 27.39 -16.37
CA ILE A 340 -14.19 26.50 -15.75
C ILE A 340 -13.68 26.19 -14.34
N GLY A 341 -14.59 26.35 -13.37
CA GLY A 341 -14.30 26.47 -11.94
C GLY A 341 -13.89 25.17 -11.25
N THR A 342 -13.09 25.34 -10.21
CA THR A 342 -12.82 24.34 -9.17
C THR A 342 -13.69 24.66 -7.97
N GLU A 343 -14.59 23.74 -7.62
CA GLU A 343 -15.43 23.82 -6.43
C GLU A 343 -14.58 23.65 -5.17
N ASP A 344 -14.79 24.56 -4.23
CA ASP A 344 -14.26 24.57 -2.87
C ASP A 344 -14.86 23.40 -2.06
N GLU A 345 -14.01 22.52 -1.52
CA GLU A 345 -14.40 21.66 -0.39
C GLU A 345 -13.97 22.32 0.92
N ASP A 346 -14.97 22.78 1.66
CA ASP A 346 -14.87 23.33 3.01
C ASP A 346 -14.28 22.31 3.99
N ILE A 347 -13.05 22.56 4.43
CA ILE A 347 -12.44 21.89 5.58
C ILE A 347 -13.02 22.50 6.85
N ILE A 348 -13.94 21.80 7.51
CA ILE A 348 -14.41 22.13 8.86
C ILE A 348 -13.33 21.73 9.87
N PRO A 349 -12.78 22.65 10.68
CA PRO A 349 -11.79 22.30 11.70
C PRO A 349 -12.47 21.61 12.89
N LEU A 350 -12.05 20.38 13.19
CA LEU A 350 -12.34 19.70 14.45
C LEU A 350 -11.52 20.36 15.58
N GLU A 351 -12.21 21.08 16.46
CA GLU A 351 -11.67 21.60 17.71
C GLU A 351 -11.39 20.43 18.67
N ILE A 352 -10.11 20.11 18.91
CA ILE A 352 -9.68 19.12 19.89
C ILE A 352 -9.11 19.84 21.11
N ASP A 353 -9.75 19.63 22.26
CA ASP A 353 -9.36 20.11 23.59
C ASP A 353 -7.97 19.57 23.99
N GLU A 354 -6.94 20.42 23.85
CA GLU A 354 -5.56 20.18 24.28
C GLU A 354 -5.43 20.24 25.81
N ARG A 355 -5.99 19.27 26.55
CA ARG A 355 -5.65 19.08 27.98
C ARG A 355 -5.57 17.61 28.39
N ARG A 356 -4.44 16.96 28.04
CA ARG A 356 -3.59 16.16 28.96
C ARG A 356 -2.58 15.32 28.18
N VAL A 357 -1.35 15.81 28.11
CA VAL A 357 -0.18 14.96 27.87
C VAL A 357 0.24 14.34 29.19
N HIS A 358 -0.20 13.11 29.48
CA HIS A 358 0.45 12.29 30.49
C HIS A 358 1.47 11.37 29.79
N LYS A 359 2.74 11.60 30.10
CA LYS A 359 3.85 10.71 29.80
C LYS A 359 3.62 9.36 30.51
N THR A 360 3.52 8.28 29.75
CA THR A 360 3.72 6.93 30.29
C THR A 360 4.75 6.20 29.45
N ASN A 361 5.94 6.05 30.02
CA ASN A 361 6.94 5.07 29.61
C ASN A 361 6.37 3.67 29.85
N SER A 362 6.32 2.82 28.83
CA SER A 362 6.16 1.38 29.05
C SER A 362 7.06 0.59 28.10
N SER A 363 7.95 -0.15 28.73
CA SER A 363 8.88 -1.11 28.15
C SER A 363 8.11 -2.27 27.49
N TYR A 364 8.44 -2.58 26.23
CA TYR A 364 7.97 -3.79 25.55
C TYR A 364 9.01 -4.90 25.72
N ARG A 365 8.58 -6.03 26.28
CA ARG A 365 9.32 -7.31 26.27
C ARG A 365 8.67 -8.21 25.22
N HIS A 366 9.48 -8.72 24.30
CA HIS A 366 9.11 -9.78 23.37
C HIS A 366 8.89 -11.09 24.12
N HIS A 367 7.75 -11.73 23.89
CA HIS A 367 7.62 -13.18 24.01
C HIS A 367 6.96 -13.72 22.74
N GLN A 368 7.71 -14.61 22.08
CA GLN A 368 7.33 -15.37 20.91
C GLN A 368 7.04 -16.78 21.43
N LEU A 369 5.83 -17.29 21.19
CA LEU A 369 5.47 -18.68 21.43
C LEU A 369 4.64 -19.21 20.26
N ASP A 370 5.00 -20.43 19.89
CA ASP A 370 4.66 -21.12 18.65
C ASP A 370 3.20 -21.57 18.54
N ALA A 371 2.77 -21.72 17.29
CA ALA A 371 1.44 -22.10 16.86
C ALA A 371 1.12 -23.58 17.10
N VAL A 372 -0.01 -23.84 17.76
CA VAL A 372 -0.84 -25.05 17.57
C VAL A 372 -2.29 -24.59 17.65
N GLY A 373 -3.12 -25.06 16.71
CA GLY A 373 -4.47 -24.57 16.45
C GLY A 373 -5.46 -24.74 17.60
N GLU A 374 -5.71 -23.64 18.30
CA GLU A 374 -6.95 -23.34 19.01
C GLU A 374 -7.17 -21.82 18.88
N SER A 375 -8.22 -21.40 18.17
CA SER A 375 -8.54 -19.98 18.00
C SER A 375 -9.21 -19.45 19.27
N TRP A 376 -8.40 -19.03 20.23
CA TRP A 376 -8.86 -18.28 21.39
C TRP A 376 -8.96 -16.80 21.03
N VAL A 377 -10.17 -16.31 20.77
CA VAL A 377 -10.43 -14.86 20.75
C VAL A 377 -10.43 -14.38 22.19
N SER A 378 -9.26 -13.95 22.68
CA SER A 378 -9.14 -13.25 23.96
C SER A 378 -9.45 -11.76 23.72
N LEU A 379 -10.69 -11.37 23.96
CA LEU A 379 -11.03 -9.96 24.16
C LEU A 379 -10.85 -9.61 25.64
N LEU A 380 -9.64 -9.10 25.92
CA LEU A 380 -9.14 -8.50 27.18
C LEU A 380 -9.04 -9.39 28.43
#